data_AF-A0A7Y4X7D2-F1
#
_entry.id   AF-A0A7Y4X7D2-F1
#
_cell.length_a   1.000
_cell.length_b   1.000
_cell.length_c   1.000
_cell.angle_alpha   90.00
_cell.angle_beta   90.00
_cell.angle_gamma   90.00
#
_symmetry.space_group_name_H-M   'P 1'
#
loop_
_entity.id
_entity.type
_entity.pdbx_description
1 polymer ?
#
loop_
_entity_poly.entity_id
_entity_poly.type
_entity_poly.pdbx_seq_one_letter_code
_entity_poly.pdbx_strand_id
1 'polypeptide(L)'
;GSLQISVGDGAAVQREEPRAGFTPKNTAQLVRELNKIRKADRLYVRLSRSSGGAVINNEEMPNLPPSVLATLGADRTVGGYTQTRSATVWEKELAPAEFVITGLRSFTVNVVNQ
;
A
#
# COMPACT_ATOMS: atom_id res chain seq x y z
N GLY A 1 16.20 4.53 10.30
CA GLY A 1 14.75 4.67 10.54
C GLY A 1 14.04 3.34 10.39
N SER A 2 12.79 3.25 10.83
CA SER A 2 12.00 2.00 10.77
C SER A 2 11.42 1.76 9.37
N LEU A 3 11.56 0.55 8.85
CA LEU A 3 10.97 0.09 7.59
C LEU A 3 10.17 -1.18 7.85
N GLN A 4 9.09 -1.37 7.10
CA GLN A 4 8.27 -2.57 7.14
C GLN A 4 8.51 -3.39 5.89
N ILE A 5 8.86 -4.66 6.09
CA ILE A 5 8.96 -5.65 5.02
C ILE A 5 7.70 -6.50 5.07
N SER A 6 7.02 -6.62 3.94
CA SER A 6 5.81 -7.41 3.77
C SER A 6 6.04 -8.45 2.67
N VAL A 7 5.70 -9.70 2.95
CA VAL A 7 5.79 -10.82 2.00
C VAL A 7 4.41 -11.46 1.91
N GLY A 8 3.85 -11.53 0.71
CA GLY A 8 2.52 -12.09 0.52
C GLY A 8 2.15 -12.34 -0.93
N ASP A 9 1.05 -13.03 -1.13
CA ASP A 9 0.49 -13.26 -2.46
C ASP A 9 -0.05 -11.96 -3.08
N GLY A 10 -0.26 -11.97 -4.41
CA GLY A 10 -0.71 -10.80 -5.14
C GLY A 10 -2.03 -10.20 -4.62
N ALA A 11 -2.98 -11.03 -4.21
CA ALA A 11 -4.26 -10.56 -3.67
C ALA A 11 -4.09 -9.99 -2.25
N ALA A 12 -3.22 -10.57 -1.43
CA ALA A 12 -2.95 -10.10 -0.08
C ALA A 12 -2.19 -8.77 -0.06
N VAL A 13 -1.18 -8.60 -0.91
CA VAL A 13 -0.48 -7.31 -1.00
C VAL A 13 -1.37 -6.24 -1.65
N GLN A 14 -2.22 -6.59 -2.61
CA GLN A 14 -3.18 -5.66 -3.20
C GLN A 14 -4.21 -5.13 -2.19
N ARG A 15 -4.60 -5.95 -1.20
CA ARG A 15 -5.52 -5.53 -0.12
C ARG A 15 -4.90 -4.53 0.85
N GLU A 16 -3.58 -4.57 1.06
CA GLU A 16 -2.90 -3.59 1.91
C GLU A 16 -2.77 -2.20 1.25
N GLU A 17 -2.93 -2.11 -0.07
CA GLU A 17 -2.85 -0.85 -0.80
C GLU A 17 -4.03 -0.73 -1.77
N PRO A 18 -5.22 -0.39 -1.24
CA PRO A 18 -6.39 -0.15 -2.08
C PRO A 18 -6.09 1.01 -3.03
N ARG A 19 -5.90 0.71 -4.32
CA ARG A 19 -5.78 1.75 -5.35
C ARG A 19 -7.15 2.39 -5.52
N ALA A 20 -7.35 3.59 -4.95
CA ALA A 20 -8.60 4.33 -5.09
C ALA A 20 -8.67 4.98 -6.48
N GLY A 21 -9.85 4.89 -7.12
CA GLY A 21 -10.30 5.77 -8.20
C GLY A 21 -9.34 5.99 -9.38
N PHE A 22 -9.21 5.01 -10.27
CA PHE A 22 -8.55 5.21 -11.57
C PHE A 22 -9.59 5.42 -12.67
N THR A 23 -9.58 6.62 -13.29
CA THR A 23 -10.34 6.91 -14.52
C THR A 23 -9.36 7.10 -15.68
N PRO A 24 -9.22 6.13 -16.61
CA PRO A 24 -8.28 6.24 -17.72
C PRO A 24 -8.69 7.35 -18.69
N LYS A 25 -7.72 8.17 -19.11
CA LYS A 25 -7.94 9.19 -20.16
C LYS A 25 -7.79 8.62 -21.57
N ASN A 26 -7.18 7.44 -21.72
CA ASN A 26 -7.01 6.73 -22.99
C ASN A 26 -6.72 5.23 -22.78
N THR A 27 -6.84 4.45 -23.86
CA THR A 27 -6.62 2.99 -23.87
C THR A 27 -5.20 2.61 -23.43
N ALA A 28 -4.19 3.39 -23.81
CA ALA A 28 -2.81 3.11 -23.41
C ALA A 28 -2.61 3.22 -21.90
N GLN A 29 -3.28 4.16 -21.24
CA GLN A 29 -3.31 4.28 -19.77
C GLN A 29 -4.03 3.09 -19.14
N LEU A 30 -5.18 2.67 -19.69
CA LEU A 30 -5.90 1.50 -19.20
C LEU A 30 -5.04 0.23 -19.26
N VAL A 31 -4.39 -0.03 -20.39
CA VAL A 31 -3.52 -1.21 -20.55
C VAL A 31 -2.36 -1.19 -19.56
N ARG A 32 -1.75 -0.02 -19.34
CA ARG A 32 -0.68 0.12 -18.34
C ARG A 32 -1.17 -0.18 -16.93
N GLU A 33 -2.35 0.31 -16.55
CA GLU A 33 -2.90 0.02 -15.22
C GLU A 33 -3.31 -1.44 -15.06
N LEU A 34 -3.86 -2.06 -16.11
CA LEU A 34 -4.17 -3.48 -16.11
C LEU A 34 -2.90 -4.33 -15.93
N ASN A 35 -1.80 -3.95 -16.60
CA ASN A 35 -0.52 -4.64 -16.46
C ASN A 35 0.14 -4.45 -15.08
N LYS A 36 -0.30 -3.46 -14.29
CA LYS A 36 0.14 -3.27 -12.90
C LYS A 36 -0.69 -4.07 -11.89
N ILE A 37 -1.71 -4.81 -12.34
CA ILE A 37 -2.46 -5.71 -11.48
C ILE A 37 -1.55 -6.90 -11.14
N ARG A 38 -1.39 -7.15 -9.84
CA ARG A 38 -0.58 -8.25 -9.32
C ARG A 38 -1.22 -9.58 -9.71
N LYS A 39 -0.40 -10.52 -10.16
CA LYS A 39 -0.87 -11.87 -10.43
C LYS A 39 -1.06 -12.60 -9.10
N ALA A 40 -2.18 -13.30 -8.98
CA ALA A 40 -2.53 -14.01 -7.75
C ALA A 40 -1.59 -15.19 -7.43
N ASP A 41 -0.90 -15.75 -8.43
CA ASP A 41 0.01 -16.89 -8.32
C ASP A 41 1.47 -16.49 -7.99
N ARG A 42 1.75 -15.20 -7.83
CA ARG A 42 3.10 -14.68 -7.57
C ARG A 42 3.27 -14.28 -6.11
N LEU A 43 4.47 -14.53 -5.58
CA LEU A 43 4.88 -14.01 -4.27
C LEU A 43 5.53 -12.63 -4.46
N TYR A 44 5.08 -11.66 -3.67
CA TYR A 44 5.60 -10.31 -3.68
C TYR A 44 6.35 -10.01 -2.39
N VAL A 45 7.54 -9.43 -2.51
CA VAL A 45 8.29 -8.85 -1.39
C VAL A 45 8.23 -7.35 -1.53
N ARG A 46 7.71 -6.67 -0.51
CA ARG A 46 7.52 -5.23 -0.48
C ARG A 46 8.24 -4.64 0.72
N LEU A 47 8.98 -3.58 0.48
CA LEU A 47 9.56 -2.71 1.50
C LEU A 47 8.74 -1.42 1.52
N SER A 48 8.23 -1.05 2.67
CA SER A 48 7.47 0.17 2.85
C SER A 48 7.98 0.96 4.05
N ARG A 49 7.77 2.28 4.02
CA ARG A 49 8.03 3.18 5.12
C ARG A 49 6.69 3.63 5.69
N SER A 50 6.53 3.55 7.01
CA SER A 50 5.39 4.17 7.69
C SER A 50 5.51 5.69 7.55
N SER A 51 4.58 6.29 6.82
CA SER A 51 4.42 7.74 6.72
C SER A 51 3.09 8.09 7.38
N GLY A 52 3.11 8.93 8.41
CA GLY A 52 1.88 9.45 9.02
C GLY A 52 1.21 10.45 8.08
N GLY A 53 0.41 9.97 7.13
CA GLY A 53 -0.35 10.79 6.19
C GLY A 53 -1.79 10.31 6.05
N ALA A 54 -2.68 11.20 5.65
CA ALA A 54 -4.06 10.90 5.31
C ALA A 54 -4.36 11.44 3.91
N VAL A 55 -5.15 10.71 3.12
CA VAL A 55 -5.70 11.22 1.85
C VAL A 55 -7.10 11.74 2.14
N ILE A 56 -7.31 13.03 1.88
CA ILE A 56 -8.61 13.71 1.98
C ILE A 56 -8.94 14.17 0.56
N ASN A 57 -10.07 13.72 0.00
CA ASN A 57 -10.58 14.19 -1.30
C ASN A 57 -9.54 14.21 -2.45
N ASN A 58 -8.78 13.11 -2.63
CA ASN A 58 -7.79 12.99 -3.71
C ASN A 58 -6.54 13.91 -3.59
N GLU A 59 -6.34 14.60 -2.46
CA GLU A 59 -5.10 15.31 -2.12
C GLU A 59 -4.34 14.58 -1.00
N GLU A 60 -3.05 14.32 -1.25
CA GLU A 60 -2.13 13.73 -0.28
C GLU A 60 -1.67 14.80 0.72
N MET A 61 -2.03 14.66 2.01
CA MET A 61 -1.54 15.55 3.06
C MET A 61 -0.49 14.83 3.93
N PRO A 62 0.81 15.00 3.67
CA PRO A 62 1.87 14.51 4.55
C PRO A 62 1.95 15.34 5.85
N ASN A 63 2.23 14.69 6.99
CA ASN A 63 2.49 15.31 8.31
C ASN A 63 1.31 16.01 9.02
N LEU A 64 0.16 15.35 9.12
CA LEU A 64 -0.93 15.86 9.98
C LEU A 64 -0.59 15.69 11.48
N PRO A 65 -0.71 16.75 12.31
CA PRO A 65 -0.48 16.67 13.75
C PRO A 65 -1.38 15.62 14.44
N PRO A 66 -0.92 14.98 15.53
CA PRO A 66 -1.66 13.92 16.22
C PRO A 66 -3.07 14.32 16.68
N SER A 67 -3.27 15.60 16.99
CA SER A 67 -4.56 16.15 17.40
C SER A 67 -5.62 16.12 16.29
N VAL A 68 -5.22 16.23 15.02
CA VAL A 68 -6.15 16.19 13.87
C VAL A 68 -6.58 14.76 13.54
N LEU A 69 -5.66 13.80 13.70
CA LEU A 69 -5.97 12.37 13.56
C LEU A 69 -7.00 11.88 14.58
N ALA A 70 -6.97 12.41 15.81
CA ALA A 70 -7.89 12.00 16.88
C ALA A 70 -9.32 12.49 16.62
N THR A 71 -9.50 13.70 16.07
CA THR A 71 -10.83 14.23 15.70
C THR A 71 -11.42 13.47 14.51
N LEU A 72 -10.60 13.15 13.50
CA LEU A 72 -11.03 12.37 12.33
C LEU A 72 -11.39 10.91 12.67
N GLY A 73 -10.78 10.33 13.71
CA GLY A 73 -11.13 9.00 14.21
C GLY A 73 -12.44 8.95 15.00
N ALA A 74 -12.94 10.10 15.46
CA ALA A 74 -14.16 10.21 16.25
C ALA A 74 -15.43 10.32 15.36
N ASP A 75 -15.33 10.95 14.17
CA ASP A 75 -16.41 11.05 13.19
C ASP A 75 -16.50 9.78 12.33
N ARG A 76 -16.84 8.66 12.98
CA ARG A 76 -17.29 7.46 12.29
C ARG A 76 -18.68 7.72 11.70
N THR A 77 -18.76 8.39 10.54
CA THR A 77 -19.80 8.22 9.50
C THR A 77 -19.72 9.34 8.46
N VAL A 78 -19.77 8.96 7.18
CA VAL A 78 -19.91 9.82 5.99
C VAL A 78 -18.61 10.48 5.47
N GLY A 79 -17.91 9.77 4.59
CA GLY A 79 -16.84 10.33 3.74
C GLY A 79 -15.57 9.49 3.81
N GLY A 80 -15.39 8.58 2.85
CA GLY A 80 -14.35 7.53 2.84
C GLY A 80 -12.92 8.06 2.93
N TYR A 81 -12.43 8.29 4.15
CA TYR A 81 -11.03 8.53 4.43
C TYR A 81 -10.28 7.20 4.35
N THR A 82 -9.25 7.12 3.51
CA THR A 82 -8.29 6.01 3.55
C THR A 82 -6.97 6.60 4.05
N GLN A 83 -6.59 6.24 5.27
CA GLN A 83 -5.29 6.60 5.81
C GLN A 83 -4.21 6.01 4.90
N THR A 84 -3.33 6.83 4.34
CA THR A 84 -2.13 6.34 3.64
C THR A 84 -1.16 5.86 4.69
N ARG A 85 -1.28 4.57 5.03
CA ARG A 85 -0.56 3.95 6.16
C ARG A 85 0.89 3.65 5.84
N SER A 86 1.28 3.59 4.56
CA SER A 86 2.65 3.27 4.17
C SER A 86 2.95 3.71 2.74
N ALA A 87 4.18 4.19 2.53
CA ALA A 87 4.73 4.46 1.21
C ALA A 87 5.62 3.29 0.79
N THR A 88 5.34 2.68 -0.37
CA THR A 88 6.17 1.60 -0.93
C THR A 88 7.52 2.17 -1.38
N VAL A 89 8.60 1.70 -0.75
CA VAL A 89 9.99 2.08 -1.07
C VAL A 89 10.54 1.19 -2.17
N TRP A 90 10.19 -0.09 -2.13
CA TRP A 90 10.65 -1.07 -3.09
C TRP A 90 9.69 -2.26 -3.15
N GLU A 91 9.59 -2.85 -4.32
CA GLU A 91 8.82 -4.07 -4.52
C GLU A 91 9.51 -4.98 -5.53
N LYS A 92 9.43 -6.29 -5.28
CA LYS A 92 9.86 -7.31 -6.22
C LYS A 92 8.87 -8.46 -6.27
N GLU A 93 8.50 -8.80 -7.49
CA GLU A 93 7.83 -10.05 -7.83
C GLU A 93 8.87 -11.18 -7.85
N LEU A 94 8.58 -12.27 -7.15
CA LEU A 94 9.40 -13.48 -7.18
C LEU A 94 8.96 -14.41 -8.32
N ALA A 95 9.87 -15.32 -8.70
CA ALA A 95 9.54 -16.36 -9.67
C ALA A 95 8.38 -17.23 -9.16
N PRO A 96 7.58 -17.83 -10.07
CA PRO A 96 6.52 -18.75 -9.67
C PRO A 96 7.07 -19.86 -8.78
N ALA A 97 6.39 -20.13 -7.67
CA ALA A 97 6.69 -21.29 -6.84
C ALA A 97 5.95 -22.53 -7.40
N GLU A 98 6.46 -23.73 -7.10
CA GLU A 98 5.77 -24.99 -7.45
C GLU A 98 4.50 -25.24 -6.64
N PHE A 99 4.18 -24.34 -5.70
CA PHE A 99 3.07 -24.42 -4.77
C PHE A 99 2.36 -23.07 -4.63
N VAL A 100 1.08 -23.11 -4.28
CA VAL A 100 0.28 -21.91 -4.03
C VAL A 100 0.63 -21.36 -2.65
N ILE A 101 1.09 -20.12 -2.60
CA ILE A 101 1.35 -19.39 -1.36
C ILE A 101 0.20 -18.43 -1.13
N THR A 102 -0.40 -18.46 0.06
CA THR A 102 -1.52 -17.58 0.43
C THR A 102 -1.25 -16.85 1.73
N GLY A 103 -1.69 -15.61 1.79
CA GLY A 103 -1.62 -14.76 2.97
C GLY A 103 -0.55 -13.71 2.86
N LEU A 104 -0.28 -13.10 4.01
CA LEU A 104 0.64 -11.98 4.15
C LEU A 104 1.35 -12.10 5.49
N ARG A 105 2.66 -11.87 5.49
CA ARG A 105 3.45 -11.71 6.69
C ARG A 105 4.26 -10.42 6.60
N SER A 106 4.20 -9.62 7.66
CA SER A 106 4.92 -8.36 7.74
C SER A 106 5.83 -8.35 8.97
N PHE A 107 7.03 -7.79 8.83
CA PHE A 107 7.97 -7.60 9.93
C PHE A 107 8.70 -6.26 9.79
N THR A 108 9.08 -5.70 10.93
CA THR A 108 9.69 -4.37 11.01
C THR A 108 11.20 -4.49 11.17
N VAL A 109 11.95 -3.72 10.38
CA VAL A 109 13.41 -3.61 10.47
C VAL A 109 13.82 -2.18 10.82
N ASN A 110 14.82 -2.03 11.69
CA ASN A 110 15.38 -0.73 12.06
C ASN A 110 16.72 -0.54 11.36
N VAL A 111 16.78 0.40 10.43
CA VAL A 111 18.03 0.74 9.73
C VAL A 111 18.79 1.78 10.54
N VAL A 112 20.04 1.49 10.90
CA VAL A 112 20.98 2.43 11.52
C VAL A 112 22.04 2.81 10.48
N ASN A 113 22.34 4.10 10.33
CA ASN A 113 23.50 4.53 9.55
C ASN A 113 24.74 4.29 10.40
N GLN A 114 25.75 3.62 9.83
CA GLN A 114 27.09 3.54 10.40
C GLN A 114 27.95 4.67 9.87
#